data_AF-A0A3E1KRV9-F1
#
_entry.id   AF-A0A3E1KRV9-F1
#
_cell.length_a   1.000
_cell.length_b   1.000
_cell.length_c   1.000
_cell.angle_alpha   90.00
_cell.angle_beta   90.00
_cell.angle_gamma   90.00
#
_symmetry.space_group_name_H-M   'P 1'
#
loop_
_entity.id
_entity.type
_entity.pdbx_description
1 polymer ?
#
loop_
_entity_poly.entity_id
_entity_poly.type
_entity_poly.pdbx_seq_one_letter_code
_entity_poly.pdbx_strand_id
1 'polypeptide(L)'
;MHAERTRHCDCSAPDASGAVDYDYEYDIYRFVDGARCLFARSYTDTPDEAHFLSIDVGGKSRLLKDADLLDPLCAFAQAHLRREGKRQLHWLSGRGNGYEPVPARSTPDE
;
A
#
# COMPACT_ATOMS: atom_id res chain seq x y z
N MET A 1 -9.55 -1.12 14.50
CA MET A 1 -8.58 -0.94 13.40
C MET A 1 -7.59 0.14 13.77
N HIS A 2 -6.31 -0.04 13.45
CA HIS A 2 -5.29 1.00 13.55
C HIS A 2 -4.35 0.93 12.34
N ALA A 3 -3.56 1.98 12.14
CA ALA A 3 -2.61 2.11 11.05
C ALA A 3 -1.22 2.44 11.62
N GLU A 4 -0.21 1.80 11.07
CA GLU A 4 1.20 2.00 11.38
C GLU A 4 1.90 2.45 10.08
N ARG A 5 2.85 3.38 10.18
CA ARG A 5 3.67 3.84 9.05
C ARG A 5 5.14 3.73 9.41
N THR A 6 5.90 3.04 8.57
CA THR A 6 7.36 2.93 8.70
C THR A 6 8.03 3.49 7.46
N ARG A 7 9.05 4.33 7.63
CA ARG A 7 9.84 4.88 6.53
C ARG A 7 11.00 3.95 6.20
N HIS A 8 11.22 3.72 4.92
CA HIS A 8 12.29 2.92 4.38
C HIS A 8 13.08 3.73 3.35
N CYS A 9 14.38 3.53 3.33
CA CYS A 9 15.31 4.02 2.34
C CYS A 9 16.15 2.81 1.91
N ASP A 10 16.14 2.51 0.62
CA ASP A 10 16.84 1.38 0.03
C ASP A 10 17.72 1.90 -1.11
N CYS A 11 19.03 1.80 -0.92
CA CYS A 11 20.01 2.32 -1.85
C CYS A 11 21.08 1.28 -2.14
N SER A 12 21.59 1.29 -3.38
CA SER A 12 22.71 0.43 -3.74
C SER A 12 23.95 0.79 -2.93
N ALA A 13 24.91 -0.14 -2.85
CA ALA A 13 26.24 0.20 -2.36
C ALA A 13 26.83 1.35 -3.21
N PRO A 14 27.50 2.33 -2.58
CA PRO A 14 28.15 3.39 -3.30
C PRO A 14 29.35 2.84 -4.08
N ASP A 15 29.57 3.37 -5.28
CA ASP A 15 30.73 3.06 -6.11
C ASP A 15 32.01 3.74 -5.58
N ALA A 16 33.13 3.59 -6.32
CA ALA A 16 34.41 4.17 -5.93
C ALA A 16 34.41 5.72 -5.86
N SER A 17 33.41 6.38 -6.46
CA SER A 17 33.21 7.83 -6.42
C SER A 17 32.23 8.28 -5.33
N GLY A 18 31.57 7.33 -4.66
CA GLY A 18 30.53 7.59 -3.66
C GLY A 18 29.12 7.71 -4.26
N ALA A 19 28.94 7.45 -5.56
CA ALA A 19 27.65 7.49 -6.23
C ALA A 19 26.89 6.17 -6.06
N VAL A 20 25.56 6.24 -6.00
CA VAL A 20 24.67 5.07 -5.91
C VAL A 20 23.91 4.88 -7.24
N ASP A 21 23.76 3.63 -7.66
CA ASP A 21 23.04 3.24 -8.88
C ASP A 21 21.51 3.37 -8.71
N TYR A 22 21.00 3.17 -7.49
CA TYR A 22 19.61 3.43 -7.15
C TYR A 22 19.47 3.92 -5.71
N ASP A 23 18.43 4.73 -5.50
CA ASP A 23 17.98 5.21 -4.20
C ASP A 23 16.44 5.29 -4.21
N TYR A 24 15.81 4.50 -3.35
CA TYR A 24 14.36 4.43 -3.21
C TYR A 24 13.95 4.73 -1.78
N GLU A 25 13.23 5.83 -1.61
CA GLU A 25 12.55 6.15 -0.37
C GLU A 25 11.06 5.84 -0.48
N TYR A 26 10.54 5.13 0.51
CA TYR A 26 9.13 4.79 0.57
C TYR A 26 8.63 4.58 1.99
N ASP A 27 7.35 4.84 2.20
CA ASP A 27 6.64 4.49 3.42
C ASP A 27 5.90 3.16 3.22
N ILE A 28 6.03 2.24 4.18
CA ILE A 28 5.18 1.06 4.31
C ILE A 28 4.10 1.35 5.34
N TYR A 29 2.86 1.17 4.91
CA TYR A 29 1.67 1.25 5.76
C TYR A 29 1.20 -0.15 6.12
N ARG A 30 0.94 -0.38 7.41
CA ARG A 30 0.34 -1.59 7.92
C ARG A 30 -0.97 -1.25 8.61
N PHE A 31 -2.07 -1.80 8.10
CA PHE A 31 -3.41 -1.62 8.66
C PHE A 31 -3.83 -2.92 9.33
N VAL A 32 -4.27 -2.85 10.59
CA VAL A 32 -4.54 -4.05 11.39
C VAL A 32 -5.99 -4.07 11.87
N ASP A 33 -6.64 -5.22 11.69
CA ASP A 33 -7.93 -5.56 12.30
C ASP A 33 -7.93 -7.00 12.83
N GLY A 34 -7.77 -7.14 14.15
CA GLY A 34 -7.62 -8.45 14.78
C GLY A 34 -6.47 -9.26 14.19
N ALA A 35 -6.79 -10.41 13.59
CA ALA A 35 -5.81 -11.31 12.96
C ALA A 35 -5.48 -10.97 11.49
N ARG A 36 -6.00 -9.84 10.97
CA ARG A 36 -5.79 -9.42 9.59
C ARG A 36 -4.86 -8.22 9.53
N CYS A 37 -3.88 -8.26 8.63
CA CYS A 37 -3.00 -7.14 8.35
C CYS A 37 -2.98 -6.83 6.85
N LEU A 38 -3.35 -5.63 6.45
CA LEU A 38 -3.27 -5.15 5.08
C LEU A 38 -2.03 -4.26 4.92
N PHE A 39 -1.25 -4.48 3.87
CA PHE A 39 -0.02 -3.76 3.62
C PHE A 39 -0.14 -2.88 2.38
N ALA A 40 0.34 -1.64 2.48
CA ALA A 40 0.47 -0.73 1.35
C ALA A 40 1.84 -0.05 1.34
N ARG A 41 2.27 0.40 0.16
CA ARG A 41 3.52 1.15 -0.05
C ARG A 41 3.24 2.45 -0.78
N SER A 42 3.94 3.51 -0.41
CA SER A 42 3.93 4.79 -1.11
C SER A 42 5.35 5.29 -1.23
N TYR A 43 5.78 5.64 -2.44
CA TYR A 43 7.09 6.20 -2.69
C TYR A 43 7.10 7.70 -2.41
N THR A 44 8.27 8.26 -2.10
CA THR A 44 8.41 9.70 -1.83
C THR A 44 8.40 10.55 -3.11
N ASP A 45 8.81 9.97 -4.24
CA ASP A 45 8.82 10.60 -5.56
C ASP A 45 7.44 10.63 -6.24
N THR A 46 6.55 9.69 -5.90
CA THR A 46 5.11 9.70 -6.24
C THR A 46 4.24 9.84 -4.98
N PRO A 47 4.29 11.00 -4.28
CA PRO A 47 3.72 11.15 -2.96
C PRO A 47 2.18 11.13 -2.93
N ASP A 48 1.50 11.25 -4.08
CA ASP A 48 0.05 11.12 -4.18
C ASP A 48 -0.43 9.69 -4.49
N GLU A 49 0.49 8.73 -4.66
CA GLU A 49 0.18 7.34 -4.96
C GLU A 49 0.41 6.41 -3.77
N ALA A 50 -0.42 5.38 -3.64
CA ALA A 50 -0.18 4.26 -2.74
C ALA A 50 -0.68 2.94 -3.34
N HIS A 51 0.06 1.88 -3.09
CA HIS A 51 -0.16 0.55 -3.66
C HIS A 51 -0.36 -0.48 -2.56
N PHE A 52 -1.53 -1.10 -2.51
CA PHE A 52 -1.78 -2.26 -1.67
C PHE A 52 -1.03 -3.47 -2.23
N LEU A 53 -0.23 -4.14 -1.39
CA LEU A 53 0.70 -5.19 -1.83
C LEU A 53 0.18 -6.59 -1.49
N SER A 54 -0.26 -6.76 -0.25
CA SER A 54 -0.63 -8.07 0.29
C SER A 54 -1.57 -7.92 1.49
N ILE A 55 -2.23 -9.02 1.82
CA ILE A 55 -2.98 -9.17 3.06
C ILE A 55 -2.48 -10.41 3.80
N ASP A 56 -2.19 -10.26 5.08
CA ASP A 56 -1.99 -11.35 6.02
C ASP A 56 -3.30 -11.68 6.72
N VAL A 57 -3.66 -12.97 6.73
CA VAL A 57 -4.82 -13.47 7.48
C VAL A 57 -4.38 -14.66 8.33
N GLY A 58 -4.30 -14.45 9.65
CA GLY A 58 -3.90 -15.49 10.58
C GLY A 58 -2.45 -15.95 10.38
N GLY A 59 -1.53 -15.03 10.07
CA GLY A 59 -0.11 -15.30 9.89
C GLY A 59 0.27 -15.86 8.51
N LYS A 60 -0.68 -15.84 7.56
CA LYS A 60 -0.43 -16.24 6.17
C LYS A 60 -0.63 -15.04 5.25
N SER A 61 0.48 -14.55 4.71
CA SER A 61 0.51 -13.50 3.69
C SER A 61 0.15 -14.05 2.31
N ARG A 62 -0.70 -13.31 1.59
CA ARG A 62 -1.07 -13.58 0.19
C ARG A 62 -1.37 -12.29 -0.55
N LEU A 63 -1.43 -12.37 -1.88
CA LEU A 63 -2.01 -11.30 -2.69
C LEU A 63 -3.48 -11.07 -2.32
N LEU A 64 -3.92 -9.83 -2.50
CA LEU A 64 -5.32 -9.46 -2.37
C LEU A 64 -6.15 -10.17 -3.44
N LYS A 65 -7.43 -10.31 -3.16
CA LYS A 65 -8.48 -10.72 -4.08
C LYS A 65 -9.56 -9.65 -4.08
N ASP A 66 -10.44 -9.66 -5.07
CA ASP A 66 -11.51 -8.67 -5.19
C ASP A 66 -12.40 -8.61 -3.93
N ALA A 67 -12.63 -9.76 -3.28
CA ALA A 67 -13.38 -9.83 -2.02
C ALA A 67 -12.69 -9.07 -0.86
N ASP A 68 -11.36 -8.97 -0.85
CA ASP A 68 -10.62 -8.24 0.18
C ASP A 68 -10.79 -6.71 0.02
N LEU A 69 -11.09 -6.22 -1.19
CA LEU A 69 -11.35 -4.79 -1.43
C LEU A 69 -12.67 -4.34 -0.80
N LEU A 70 -13.61 -5.27 -0.66
CA LEU A 70 -14.90 -5.04 -0.01
C LEU A 70 -14.77 -5.06 1.52
N ASP A 71 -13.67 -5.58 2.05
CA ASP A 71 -13.44 -5.73 3.48
C ASP A 71 -13.44 -4.38 4.22
N PRO A 72 -14.01 -4.29 5.44
CA PRO A 72 -13.95 -3.09 6.27
C PRO A 72 -12.51 -2.58 6.51
N LEU A 73 -11.53 -3.48 6.62
CA LEU A 73 -10.12 -3.09 6.77
C LEU A 73 -9.60 -2.36 5.54
N CYS A 74 -9.99 -2.78 4.33
CA CYS A 74 -9.62 -2.08 3.11
C CYS A 74 -10.32 -0.71 3.03
N ALA A 75 -11.57 -0.60 3.47
CA ALA A 75 -12.28 0.69 3.59
C ALA A 75 -11.51 1.69 4.45
N PHE A 76 -11.12 1.22 5.64
CA PHE A 76 -10.38 2.00 6.62
C PHE A 76 -9.03 2.45 6.05
N ALA A 77 -8.31 1.53 5.41
CA ALA A 77 -7.01 1.83 4.80
C ALA A 77 -7.13 2.87 3.67
N GLN A 78 -8.12 2.74 2.78
CA GLN A 78 -8.36 3.73 1.72
C GLN A 78 -8.64 5.12 2.30
N ALA A 79 -9.50 5.21 3.33
CA ALA A 79 -9.82 6.48 3.97
C ALA A 79 -8.59 7.11 4.67
N HIS A 80 -7.77 6.27 5.33
CA HIS A 80 -6.55 6.73 5.98
C HIS A 80 -5.54 7.26 4.96
N LEU A 81 -5.26 6.51 3.89
CA LEU A 81 -4.33 6.92 2.84
C LEU A 81 -4.80 8.21 2.14
N ARG A 82 -6.11 8.35 1.89
CA ARG A 82 -6.67 9.60 1.32
C ARG A 82 -6.49 10.81 2.25
N ARG A 83 -6.63 10.62 3.57
CA ARG A 83 -6.33 11.67 4.55
C ARG A 83 -4.85 12.06 4.57
N GLU A 84 -3.96 11.11 4.32
CA GLU A 84 -2.51 11.35 4.14
C GLU A 84 -2.18 11.96 2.76
N GLY A 85 -3.19 12.26 1.92
CA GLY A 85 -3.02 12.90 0.62
C GLY A 85 -2.84 11.94 -0.56
N LYS A 86 -2.95 10.61 -0.34
CA LYS A 86 -2.83 9.60 -1.40
C LYS A 86 -4.13 9.53 -2.20
N ARG A 87 -4.10 10.08 -3.42
CA ARG A 87 -5.26 10.21 -4.32
C ARG A 87 -5.38 9.01 -5.25
N GLN A 88 -4.25 8.50 -5.74
CA GLN A 88 -4.21 7.33 -6.61
C GLN A 88 -3.94 6.10 -5.76
N LEU A 89 -4.95 5.24 -5.63
CA LEU A 89 -4.82 3.99 -4.89
C LEU A 89 -4.87 2.83 -5.87
N HIS A 90 -3.82 2.01 -5.86
CA HIS A 90 -3.71 0.80 -6.67
C HIS A 90 -3.55 -0.42 -5.76
N TRP A 91 -3.78 -1.61 -6.30
CA TRP A 91 -3.54 -2.85 -5.60
C TRP A 91 -2.89 -3.88 -6.52
N LEU A 92 -1.98 -4.67 -5.95
CA LEU A 92 -1.28 -5.75 -6.64
C LEU A 92 -2.24 -6.94 -6.79
N SER A 93 -2.96 -6.97 -7.91
CA SER A 93 -3.92 -8.02 -8.22
C SER A 93 -3.27 -9.27 -8.82
N GLY A 94 -2.04 -9.14 -9.32
CA GLY A 94 -1.34 -10.21 -10.04
C GLY A 94 -1.91 -10.48 -11.43
N ARG A 95 -2.81 -9.62 -11.93
CA ARG A 95 -3.42 -9.69 -13.25
C ARG A 95 -2.85 -8.63 -14.17
N GLY A 96 -2.84 -8.86 -15.48
CA GLY A 96 -2.34 -7.87 -16.45
C GLY A 96 -0.90 -7.44 -16.17
N ASN A 97 -0.67 -6.13 -15.98
CA ASN A 97 0.62 -5.56 -15.59
C ASN A 97 0.95 -5.74 -14.09
N GLY A 98 0.10 -6.44 -13.35
CA GLY A 98 0.22 -6.73 -11.93
C GLY A 98 -0.64 -5.84 -11.04
N TYR A 99 -0.93 -4.59 -11.43
CA TYR A 99 -1.63 -3.61 -10.61
C TYR A 99 -2.93 -3.12 -11.24
N GLU A 100 -3.96 -2.97 -10.40
CA GLU A 100 -5.25 -2.39 -10.80
C GLU A 100 -5.62 -1.23 -9.89
N PRO A 101 -6.39 -0.24 -10.37
CA PRO A 101 -6.94 0.80 -9.52
C PRO A 101 -7.86 0.17 -8.46
N VAL A 102 -7.79 0.69 -7.24
CA VAL A 102 -8.74 0.34 -6.19
C VAL A 102 -10.08 0.97 -6.54
N PRO A 103 -11.18 0.18 -6.59
CA PRO A 103 -12.48 0.71 -6.93
C PRO A 103 -12.87 1.80 -5.93
N ALA A 104 -13.28 2.96 -6.45
CA ALA A 104 -13.85 4.00 -5.62
C ALA A 104 -15.10 3.42 -4.93
N ARG A 105 -15.15 3.49 -3.60
CA ARG A 105 -16.39 3.22 -2.89
C ARG A 105 -17.40 4.28 -3.33
N SER A 106 -18.44 3.87 -4.05
CA SER A 106 -19.66 4.66 -4.15
C SER A 106 -20.17 4.83 -2.73
N THR A 107 -20.05 6.03 -2.17
CA THR A 107 -20.95 6.42 -1.08
C THR A 107 -22.36 6.21 -1.63
N PRO A 108 -23.25 5.46 -0.97
CA PRO A 108 -24.67 5.63 -1.24
C PRO A 108 -24.94 7.12 -1.06
N ASP A 109 -25.52 7.74 -2.08
CA ASP A 109 -26.08 9.09 -1.99
C ASP A 109 -27.00 9.10 -0.76
N GLU A 110 -26.71 9.97 0.21
CA GLU A 110 -27.50 10.15 1.43
C GLU A 110 -28.73 11.02 1.13
#